data_AF-A0AAV1KCH7-F1
#
_entry.id   AF-A0AAV1KCH7-F1
#
_cell.length_a   1.000
_cell.length_b   1.000
_cell.length_c   1.000
_cell.angle_alpha   90.00
_cell.angle_beta   90.00
_cell.angle_gamma   90.00
#
_symmetry.space_group_name_H-M   'P 1'
#
loop_
_entity.id
_entity.type
_entity.pdbx_description
1 polymer ?
#
loop_
_entity_poly.entity_id
_entity_poly.type
_entity_poly.pdbx_seq_one_letter_code
_entity_poly.pdbx_strand_id
1 'polypeptide(L)'
;MSTISKIIKETCSVIWSVLSAEYLKLPNTEEEWKAIAEAFKTKANFPHCLGALDGKHIRITKPINSGSMFFNYKDYFSFILFAIVDSEYRFIYVSIGSYGKECDSSILKQSNFWKKLNDGTLNIPRTTPLHENMQEEIPYVFVGDEAFTLSQNLLRPYGGTHLDNKKKIFNYRLSRARRYVEYTFGILSNKWRILHRPLDVCAETAIEVVKACTVLHNFLIKKDAIYLENTPTVMPLVNMPATQLRSNEGGGNAVRLQFSDYFVSEIGSVPWQNITAHVS
;
A
#
# COMPACT_ATOMS: atom_id res chain seq x y z
N MET A 1 -26.05 24.06 -5.69
CA MET A 1 -25.49 22.89 -6.41
C MET A 1 -25.85 23.02 -7.88
N SER A 2 -24.88 22.89 -8.79
CA SER A 2 -25.13 22.92 -10.23
C SER A 2 -25.41 21.51 -10.75
N THR A 3 -26.25 21.38 -11.79
CA THR A 3 -26.55 20.12 -12.50
C THR A 3 -25.28 19.33 -12.86
N ILE A 4 -24.20 20.04 -13.19
CA ILE A 4 -22.88 19.47 -13.53
C ILE A 4 -22.30 18.65 -12.37
N SER A 5 -22.33 19.15 -11.13
CA SER A 5 -21.79 18.42 -9.98
C SER A 5 -22.52 17.09 -9.74
N LYS A 6 -23.84 17.06 -10.01
CA LYS A 6 -24.64 15.84 -9.87
C LYS A 6 -24.27 14.83 -10.95
N ILE A 7 -24.17 15.27 -12.20
CA ILE A 7 -23.75 14.42 -13.33
C ILE A 7 -22.37 13.82 -13.08
N ILE A 8 -21.38 14.63 -12.67
CA ILE A 8 -20.03 14.11 -12.37
C ILE A 8 -20.07 13.00 -11.32
N LYS A 9 -20.80 13.23 -10.22
CA LYS A 9 -20.94 12.24 -9.14
C LYS A 9 -21.60 10.96 -9.64
N GLU A 10 -22.70 11.06 -10.40
CA GLU A 10 -23.42 9.91 -10.95
C GLU A 10 -22.55 9.12 -11.93
N THR A 11 -21.88 9.80 -12.86
CA THR A 11 -20.96 9.16 -13.81
C THR A 11 -19.84 8.42 -13.10
N CYS A 12 -19.19 9.05 -12.11
CA CYS A 12 -18.10 8.41 -11.36
C CYS A 12 -18.59 7.18 -10.56
N SER A 13 -19.78 7.28 -9.95
CA SER A 13 -20.41 6.17 -9.23
C SER A 13 -20.73 5.00 -10.16
N VAL A 14 -21.25 5.26 -11.37
CA VAL A 14 -21.51 4.22 -12.38
C VAL A 14 -20.23 3.56 -12.87
N ILE A 15 -19.17 4.34 -13.12
CA ILE A 15 -17.85 3.79 -13.49
C ILE A 15 -17.37 2.82 -12.42
N TRP A 16 -17.44 3.23 -11.15
CA TRP A 16 -17.07 2.38 -10.02
C TRP A 16 -17.92 1.11 -9.94
N SER A 17 -19.25 1.23 -9.97
CA SER A 17 -20.15 0.08 -9.78
C SER A 17 -20.00 -0.96 -10.89
N VAL A 18 -19.76 -0.53 -12.13
CA VAL A 18 -19.60 -1.43 -13.28
C VAL A 18 -18.21 -2.08 -13.31
N LEU A 19 -17.15 -1.31 -13.06
CA LEU A 19 -15.79 -1.80 -13.26
C LEU A 19 -15.15 -2.43 -12.01
N SER A 20 -15.54 -2.02 -10.80
CA SER A 20 -14.82 -2.42 -9.57
C SER A 20 -14.84 -3.92 -9.36
N ALA A 21 -15.98 -4.57 -9.66
CA ALA A 21 -16.13 -6.01 -9.56
C ALA A 21 -15.17 -6.78 -10.45
N GLU A 22 -14.74 -6.23 -11.59
CA GLU A 22 -13.80 -6.90 -12.51
C GLU A 22 -12.34 -6.49 -12.25
N TYR A 23 -12.09 -5.18 -12.07
CA TYR A 23 -10.75 -4.61 -12.12
C TYR A 23 -10.15 -4.29 -10.74
N LEU A 24 -10.95 -4.23 -9.68
CA LEU A 24 -10.50 -3.96 -8.31
C LEU A 24 -10.85 -5.15 -7.40
N LYS A 25 -10.25 -6.30 -7.69
CA LYS A 25 -10.52 -7.54 -6.98
C LYS A 25 -9.47 -7.79 -5.92
N LEU A 26 -9.93 -7.97 -4.69
CA LEU A 26 -9.14 -8.64 -3.67
C LEU A 26 -9.03 -10.13 -4.05
N PRO A 27 -7.82 -10.72 -4.06
CA PRO A 27 -7.66 -12.14 -4.31
C PRO A 27 -8.46 -12.97 -3.32
N ASN A 28 -9.06 -14.06 -3.80
CA ASN A 28 -9.92 -14.94 -3.01
C ASN A 28 -9.46 -16.41 -3.00
N THR A 29 -8.41 -16.77 -3.74
CA THR A 29 -7.81 -18.11 -3.70
C THR A 29 -6.33 -18.08 -3.33
N GLU A 30 -5.82 -19.19 -2.81
CA GLU A 30 -4.39 -19.31 -2.49
C GLU A 30 -3.50 -19.13 -3.72
N GLU A 31 -3.95 -19.58 -4.89
CA GLU A 31 -3.20 -19.50 -6.15
C GLU A 31 -3.03 -18.05 -6.60
N GLU A 32 -4.08 -17.23 -6.48
CA GLU A 32 -4.00 -15.80 -6.80
C GLU A 32 -3.01 -15.08 -5.86
N TRP A 33 -3.03 -15.42 -4.57
CA TRP A 33 -2.06 -14.90 -3.60
C TRP A 33 -0.63 -15.35 -3.87
N LYS A 34 -0.42 -16.64 -4.21
CA LYS A 34 0.89 -17.19 -4.60
C LYS A 34 1.44 -16.50 -5.85
N ALA A 35 0.59 -16.19 -6.83
CA ALA A 35 1.00 -15.45 -8.01
C ALA A 35 1.52 -14.05 -7.67
N ILE A 36 0.85 -13.34 -6.75
CA ILE A 36 1.32 -12.02 -6.27
C ILE A 36 2.65 -12.17 -5.52
N ALA A 37 2.77 -13.16 -4.64
CA ALA A 37 3.99 -13.43 -3.89
C ALA A 37 5.20 -13.72 -4.79
N GLU A 38 5.00 -14.53 -5.84
CA GLU A 38 6.06 -14.85 -6.80
C GLU A 38 6.46 -13.63 -7.63
N ALA A 39 5.50 -12.78 -8.00
CA ALA A 39 5.79 -11.53 -8.70
C ALA A 39 6.60 -10.56 -7.82
N PHE A 40 6.28 -10.42 -6.53
CA PHE A 40 7.10 -9.64 -5.59
C PHE A 40 8.49 -10.26 -5.34
N LYS A 41 8.59 -11.58 -5.24
CA LYS A 41 9.87 -12.29 -5.15
C LYS A 41 10.76 -11.96 -6.36
N THR A 42 10.19 -12.01 -7.56
CA THR A 42 10.93 -11.76 -8.81
C THR A 42 11.32 -10.30 -8.96
N LYS A 43 10.38 -9.36 -8.76
CA LYS A 43 10.62 -7.94 -9.08
C LYS A 43 11.18 -7.11 -7.93
N ALA A 44 10.74 -7.38 -6.70
CA ALA A 44 11.17 -6.65 -5.51
C ALA A 44 12.25 -7.38 -4.70
N ASN A 45 12.49 -8.66 -5.01
CA ASN A 45 13.30 -9.57 -4.18
C ASN A 45 12.72 -9.69 -2.77
N PHE A 46 11.39 -9.74 -2.66
CA PHE A 46 10.71 -9.93 -1.39
C PHE A 46 9.79 -11.16 -1.50
N PRO A 47 10.27 -12.38 -1.15
CA PRO A 47 9.43 -13.57 -1.19
C PRO A 47 8.26 -13.44 -0.21
N HIS A 48 7.18 -14.19 -0.48
CA HIS A 48 6.01 -14.25 0.40
C HIS A 48 5.26 -12.91 0.60
N CYS A 49 5.59 -11.86 -0.14
CA CYS A 49 4.90 -10.57 -0.07
C CYS A 49 3.58 -10.60 -0.86
N LEU A 50 2.46 -10.41 -0.18
CA LEU A 50 1.11 -10.41 -0.75
C LEU A 50 0.63 -9.02 -1.21
N GLY A 51 1.38 -7.97 -0.89
CA GLY A 51 1.03 -6.61 -1.25
C GLY A 51 1.70 -5.57 -0.35
N ALA A 52 1.82 -4.36 -0.89
CA ALA A 52 2.29 -3.20 -0.15
C ALA A 52 1.10 -2.30 0.23
N LEU A 53 1.02 -1.87 1.49
CA LEU A 53 -0.03 -0.98 1.98
C LEU A 53 0.53 0.41 2.27
N ASP A 54 -0.26 1.43 1.94
CA ASP A 54 0.05 2.82 2.27
C ASP A 54 -1.21 3.70 2.17
N GLY A 55 -1.16 4.88 2.79
CA GLY A 55 -2.19 5.91 2.74
C GLY A 55 -1.77 7.10 1.89
N LYS A 56 -2.69 7.62 1.09
CA LYS A 56 -2.52 8.87 0.34
C LYS A 56 -3.56 9.90 0.78
N HIS A 57 -3.09 11.08 1.20
CA HIS A 57 -3.97 12.23 1.39
C HIS A 57 -4.43 12.80 0.04
N ILE A 58 -5.74 12.81 -0.19
CA ILE A 58 -6.38 13.50 -1.30
C ILE A 58 -6.79 14.89 -0.85
N ARG A 59 -6.22 15.93 -1.47
CA ARG A 59 -6.48 17.33 -1.14
C ARG A 59 -7.90 17.72 -1.58
N ILE A 60 -8.63 18.39 -0.70
CA ILE A 60 -9.95 18.97 -0.98
C ILE A 60 -9.99 20.42 -0.51
N THR A 61 -10.91 21.22 -1.05
CA THR A 61 -11.24 22.51 -0.43
C THR A 61 -11.95 22.28 0.90
N LYS A 62 -11.88 23.25 1.82
CA LYS A 62 -12.49 23.14 3.15
C LYS A 62 -13.98 22.79 3.01
N PRO A 63 -14.43 21.61 3.47
CA PRO A 63 -15.84 21.28 3.38
C PRO A 63 -16.67 22.19 4.29
N ILE A 64 -17.87 22.53 3.84
CA ILE A 64 -18.79 23.40 4.60
C ILE A 64 -19.12 22.72 5.92
N ASN A 65 -19.07 23.47 7.03
CA ASN A 65 -19.39 23.01 8.38
C ASN A 65 -18.59 21.79 8.89
N SER A 66 -17.42 21.48 8.33
CA SER A 66 -16.65 20.29 8.74
C SER A 66 -15.74 20.48 9.95
N GLY A 67 -15.66 21.69 10.49
CA GLY A 67 -14.64 22.05 11.49
C GLY A 67 -13.24 21.65 11.02
N SER A 68 -12.48 20.96 11.88
CA SER A 68 -11.14 20.43 11.60
C SER A 68 -11.12 18.96 11.19
N MET A 69 -12.28 18.30 10.95
CA MET A 69 -12.31 16.84 10.70
C MET A 69 -11.44 16.40 9.52
N PHE A 70 -11.46 17.16 8.43
CA PHE A 70 -10.63 16.90 7.25
C PHE A 70 -9.26 17.60 7.30
N PHE A 71 -8.98 18.39 8.33
CA PHE A 71 -7.71 19.09 8.47
C PHE A 71 -6.64 18.11 8.98
N ASN A 72 -5.57 17.92 8.21
CA ASN A 72 -4.51 16.97 8.54
C ASN A 72 -3.31 17.65 9.21
N TYR A 73 -2.33 16.84 9.60
CA TYR A 73 -1.08 17.30 10.23
C TYR A 73 -0.14 18.08 9.30
N LYS A 74 -0.46 18.20 8.01
CA LYS A 74 0.30 18.95 6.99
C LYS A 74 -0.36 20.29 6.64
N ASP A 75 -1.25 20.77 7.50
CA ASP A 75 -1.95 22.05 7.38
C ASP A 75 -2.82 22.20 6.12
N TYR A 76 -3.44 21.12 5.63
CA TYR A 76 -4.44 21.19 4.56
C TYR A 76 -5.63 20.25 4.78
N PHE A 77 -6.75 20.54 4.09
CA PHE A 77 -7.95 19.70 4.11
C PHE A 77 -7.80 18.51 3.15
N SER A 78 -8.06 17.31 3.66
CA SER A 78 -7.96 16.06 2.91
C SER A 78 -8.82 14.94 3.48
N PHE A 79 -9.09 13.95 2.65
CA PHE A 79 -9.46 12.60 3.09
C PHE A 79 -8.38 11.60 2.65
N ILE A 80 -8.43 10.39 3.20
CA ILE A 80 -7.42 9.36 2.95
C ILE A 80 -7.94 8.37 1.90
N LEU A 81 -7.09 8.09 0.91
CA LEU A 81 -7.12 6.91 0.06
C LEU A 81 -6.12 5.91 0.67
N PHE A 82 -6.63 4.92 1.40
CA PHE A 82 -5.85 3.79 1.85
C PHE A 82 -5.89 2.70 0.79
N ALA A 83 -4.74 2.09 0.48
CA ALA A 83 -4.67 1.09 -0.57
C ALA A 83 -3.72 -0.06 -0.24
N ILE A 84 -3.99 -1.22 -0.86
CA ILE A 84 -3.05 -2.33 -0.99
C ILE A 84 -2.79 -2.52 -2.48
N VAL A 85 -1.52 -2.61 -2.84
CA VAL A 85 -1.05 -2.66 -4.23
C VAL A 85 -0.15 -3.86 -4.44
N ASP A 86 -0.23 -4.47 -5.63
CA ASP A 86 0.64 -5.55 -6.05
C ASP A 86 1.88 -5.08 -6.83
N SER A 87 2.76 -6.01 -7.21
CA SER A 87 3.99 -5.72 -7.96
C SER A 87 3.76 -5.46 -9.47
N GLU A 88 2.49 -5.37 -9.89
CA GLU A 88 2.05 -4.91 -11.21
C GLU A 88 1.45 -3.49 -11.14
N TYR A 89 1.62 -2.80 -10.01
CA TYR A 89 1.08 -1.47 -9.74
C TYR A 89 -0.45 -1.40 -9.70
N ARG A 90 -1.14 -2.55 -9.56
CA ARG A 90 -2.61 -2.62 -9.49
C ARG A 90 -3.08 -2.49 -8.05
N PHE A 91 -4.17 -1.75 -7.85
CA PHE A 91 -4.87 -1.73 -6.58
C PHE A 91 -5.61 -3.07 -6.37
N ILE A 92 -5.25 -3.83 -5.35
CA ILE A 92 -5.99 -5.05 -4.98
C ILE A 92 -7.03 -4.78 -3.88
N TYR A 93 -6.86 -3.68 -3.14
CA TYR A 93 -7.81 -3.19 -2.16
C TYR A 93 -7.71 -1.67 -2.03
N VAL A 94 -8.84 -0.98 -1.86
CA VAL A 94 -8.85 0.43 -1.47
C VAL A 94 -9.95 0.71 -0.43
N SER A 95 -9.67 1.65 0.47
CA SER A 95 -10.65 2.30 1.34
C SER A 95 -10.52 3.81 1.15
N ILE A 96 -11.61 4.48 0.80
CA ILE A 96 -11.60 5.88 0.35
C ILE A 96 -12.60 6.68 1.18
N GLY A 97 -12.12 7.78 1.77
CA GLY A 97 -12.98 8.76 2.42
C GLY A 97 -12.82 8.89 3.93
N SER A 98 -11.93 8.10 4.56
CA SER A 98 -11.55 8.31 5.95
C SER A 98 -11.03 9.73 6.16
N TYR A 99 -11.34 10.33 7.31
CA TYR A 99 -11.01 11.72 7.59
C TYR A 99 -9.50 11.96 7.58
N GLY A 100 -9.04 13.13 7.12
CA GLY A 100 -7.62 13.46 6.99
C GLY A 100 -6.81 13.46 8.30
N LYS A 101 -7.47 13.43 9.46
CA LYS A 101 -6.84 13.28 10.78
C LYS A 101 -6.60 11.83 11.20
N GLU A 102 -7.24 10.87 10.52
CA GLU A 102 -7.08 9.45 10.85
C GLU A 102 -5.70 8.95 10.43
N CYS A 103 -5.17 7.98 11.17
CA CYS A 103 -3.92 7.31 10.82
C CYS A 103 -4.24 6.02 10.05
N ASP A 104 -3.35 5.64 9.11
CA ASP A 104 -3.57 4.48 8.24
C ASP A 104 -3.75 3.17 9.01
N SER A 105 -3.07 3.02 10.16
CA SER A 105 -3.24 1.85 11.02
C SER A 105 -4.64 1.71 11.63
N SER A 106 -5.33 2.84 11.88
CA SER A 106 -6.71 2.83 12.36
C SER A 106 -7.67 2.45 11.23
N ILE A 107 -7.46 2.99 10.03
CA ILE A 107 -8.25 2.67 8.83
C ILE A 107 -8.13 1.18 8.51
N LEU A 108 -6.91 0.64 8.54
CA LEU A 108 -6.66 -0.78 8.36
C LEU A 108 -7.44 -1.60 9.38
N LYS A 109 -7.33 -1.31 10.69
CA LYS A 109 -8.00 -2.10 11.74
C LYS A 109 -9.53 -2.11 11.63
N GLN A 110 -10.13 -1.06 11.09
CA GLN A 110 -11.58 -0.96 10.86
C GLN A 110 -12.03 -1.63 9.56
N SER A 111 -11.11 -1.89 8.64
CA SER A 111 -11.40 -2.43 7.30
C SER A 111 -11.92 -3.87 7.34
N ASN A 112 -12.77 -4.21 6.36
CA ASN A 112 -13.16 -5.60 6.14
C ASN A 112 -11.98 -6.49 5.74
N PHE A 113 -10.93 -5.92 5.13
CA PHE A 113 -9.70 -6.63 4.83
C PHE A 113 -9.02 -7.14 6.11
N TRP A 114 -8.84 -6.28 7.11
CA TRP A 114 -8.21 -6.66 8.38
C TRP A 114 -9.01 -7.68 9.16
N LYS A 115 -10.35 -7.57 9.15
CA LYS A 115 -11.23 -8.60 9.73
C LYS A 115 -10.99 -9.95 9.06
N LYS A 116 -11.08 -10.01 7.73
CA LYS A 116 -10.83 -11.26 6.99
C LYS A 116 -9.43 -11.82 7.21
N LEU A 117 -8.42 -10.96 7.35
CA LEU A 117 -7.04 -11.38 7.62
C LEU A 117 -6.92 -12.07 8.99
N ASN A 118 -7.48 -11.48 10.05
CA ASN A 118 -7.40 -12.05 11.39
C ASN A 118 -8.29 -13.29 11.55
N ASP A 119 -9.44 -13.33 10.84
CA ASP A 119 -10.36 -14.46 10.88
C ASP A 119 -9.92 -15.62 9.98
N GLY A 120 -8.82 -15.47 9.23
CA GLY A 120 -8.29 -16.49 8.32
C GLY A 120 -9.14 -16.70 7.05
N THR A 121 -10.07 -15.80 6.74
CA THR A 121 -11.02 -15.92 5.62
C THR A 121 -10.55 -15.22 4.33
N LEU A 122 -9.32 -14.69 4.31
CA LEU A 122 -8.68 -14.17 3.09
C LEU A 122 -8.15 -15.28 2.17
N ASN A 123 -8.14 -16.54 2.62
CA ASN A 123 -7.56 -17.67 1.88
C ASN A 123 -6.10 -17.42 1.48
N ILE A 124 -5.32 -16.75 2.34
CA ILE A 124 -3.88 -16.63 2.13
C ILE A 124 -3.24 -18.01 2.28
N PRO A 125 -2.15 -18.30 1.54
CA PRO A 125 -1.49 -19.58 1.65
C PRO A 125 -0.95 -19.83 3.07
N ARG A 126 -0.87 -21.12 3.43
CA ARG A 126 -0.22 -21.54 4.67
C ARG A 126 1.26 -21.17 4.70
N THR A 127 1.83 -21.15 5.90
CA THR A 127 3.26 -20.99 6.13
C THR A 127 4.04 -22.01 5.33
N THR A 128 5.10 -21.57 4.65
CA THR A 128 5.98 -22.43 3.85
C THR A 128 7.42 -21.90 3.95
N PRO A 129 8.44 -22.69 3.59
CA PRO A 129 9.79 -22.17 3.53
C PRO A 129 9.95 -21.10 2.43
N LEU A 130 10.75 -20.06 2.70
CA LEU A 130 11.03 -18.99 1.70
C LEU A 130 11.83 -19.49 0.49
N HIS A 131 12.50 -20.64 0.63
CA HIS A 131 13.27 -21.30 -0.41
C HIS A 131 13.19 -22.83 -0.21
N GLU A 132 13.26 -23.60 -1.30
CA GLU A 132 13.19 -25.07 -1.29
C GLU A 132 14.24 -25.74 -0.38
N ASN A 133 15.39 -25.10 -0.20
CA ASN A 133 16.50 -25.56 0.64
C ASN A 133 16.39 -25.13 2.12
N MET A 134 15.27 -24.54 2.52
CA MET A 134 15.01 -24.16 3.92
C MET A 134 13.96 -25.07 4.54
N GLN A 135 14.10 -25.33 5.84
CA GLN A 135 13.12 -26.10 6.62
C GLN A 135 12.18 -25.19 7.44
N GLU A 136 12.63 -23.98 7.75
CA GLU A 136 11.85 -23.04 8.56
C GLU A 136 10.68 -22.49 7.75
N GLU A 137 9.46 -22.72 8.25
CA GLU A 137 8.24 -22.19 7.64
C GLU A 137 8.01 -20.74 8.07
N ILE A 138 7.80 -19.88 7.08
CA ILE A 138 7.62 -18.44 7.26
C ILE A 138 6.28 -18.03 6.61
N PRO A 139 5.43 -17.25 7.30
CA PRO A 139 4.12 -16.88 6.77
C PRO A 139 4.23 -15.95 5.56
N TYR A 140 3.13 -15.91 4.80
CA TYR A 140 2.91 -14.86 3.80
C TYR A 140 2.55 -13.55 4.50
N VAL A 141 3.10 -12.44 4.01
CA VAL A 141 3.06 -11.15 4.69
C VAL A 141 2.68 -10.03 3.73
N PHE A 142 2.06 -8.98 4.26
CA PHE A 142 1.96 -7.69 3.62
C PHE A 142 3.04 -6.75 4.19
N VAL A 143 3.42 -5.73 3.44
CA VAL A 143 4.44 -4.75 3.86
C VAL A 143 3.84 -3.36 3.98
N GLY A 144 4.08 -2.69 5.11
CA GLY A 144 3.61 -1.35 5.38
C GLY A 144 4.71 -0.45 5.93
N ASP A 145 4.38 0.83 6.04
CA ASP A 145 5.20 1.83 6.69
C ASP A 145 5.30 1.68 8.22
N GLU A 146 6.10 2.53 8.85
CA GLU A 146 6.32 2.51 10.29
C GLU A 146 5.05 2.82 11.10
N ALA A 147 4.08 3.54 10.51
CA ALA A 147 2.82 3.91 11.16
C ALA A 147 1.88 2.70 11.33
N PHE A 148 2.09 1.60 10.60
CA PHE A 148 1.32 0.36 10.77
C PHE A 148 1.72 -0.42 12.02
N THR A 149 0.79 -1.25 12.50
CA THR A 149 1.06 -2.19 13.59
C THR A 149 1.75 -3.43 13.04
N LEU A 150 2.87 -3.83 13.65
CA LEU A 150 3.55 -5.08 13.30
C LEU A 150 2.70 -6.29 13.73
N SER A 151 2.49 -7.25 12.84
CA SER A 151 1.79 -8.51 13.12
C SER A 151 2.43 -9.69 12.36
N GLN A 152 1.92 -10.91 12.53
CA GLN A 152 2.44 -12.09 11.82
C GLN A 152 2.34 -11.97 10.29
N ASN A 153 1.29 -11.29 9.78
CA ASN A 153 1.07 -11.09 8.35
C ASN A 153 1.26 -9.64 7.91
N LEU A 154 1.79 -8.74 8.76
CA LEU A 154 2.06 -7.35 8.40
C LEU A 154 3.42 -6.91 8.94
N LEU A 155 4.38 -6.72 8.03
CA LEU A 155 5.72 -6.28 8.35
C LEU A 155 5.87 -4.78 8.16
N ARG A 156 6.67 -4.16 9.05
CA ARG A 156 7.08 -2.76 9.00
C ARG A 156 8.58 -2.64 9.24
N PRO A 157 9.25 -1.58 8.78
CA PRO A 157 10.69 -1.41 8.98
C PRO A 157 11.06 -1.43 10.48
N TYR A 158 12.31 -1.79 10.78
CA TYR A 158 12.91 -1.51 12.08
C TYR A 158 13.04 0.01 12.23
N GLY A 159 12.46 0.55 13.31
CA GLY A 159 12.63 1.95 13.68
C GLY A 159 13.96 2.19 14.42
N GLY A 160 14.35 3.46 14.51
CA GLY A 160 15.56 3.90 15.21
C GLY A 160 16.73 4.25 14.26
N THR A 161 17.70 4.99 14.80
CA THR A 161 18.81 5.57 14.02
C THR A 161 20.06 4.69 13.98
N HIS A 162 20.25 3.81 14.97
CA HIS A 162 21.43 2.95 15.11
C HIS A 162 21.08 1.49 14.81
N LEU A 163 20.77 1.21 13.55
CA LEU A 163 20.45 -0.13 13.08
C LEU A 163 21.72 -0.91 12.71
N ASP A 164 21.79 -2.17 13.14
CA ASP A 164 22.80 -3.11 12.65
C ASP A 164 22.62 -3.39 11.15
N ASN A 165 23.66 -3.93 10.50
CA ASN A 165 23.65 -4.15 9.05
C ASN A 165 22.49 -5.04 8.60
N LYS A 166 22.15 -6.06 9.40
CA LYS A 166 21.05 -6.98 9.11
C LYS A 166 19.70 -6.25 9.05
N LYS A 167 19.41 -5.41 10.05
CA LYS A 167 18.19 -4.58 10.08
C LYS A 167 18.17 -3.56 8.94
N LYS A 168 19.33 -2.99 8.57
CA LYS A 168 19.45 -2.08 7.42
C LYS A 168 19.12 -2.78 6.11
N ILE A 169 19.65 -3.98 5.89
CA ILE A 169 19.34 -4.82 4.71
C ILE A 169 17.84 -5.15 4.68
N PHE A 170 17.26 -5.56 5.81
CA PHE A 170 15.82 -5.81 5.89
C PHE A 170 15.00 -4.57 5.51
N ASN A 171 15.30 -3.41 6.12
CA ASN A 171 14.60 -2.15 5.82
C ASN A 171 14.70 -1.78 4.34
N TYR A 172 15.88 -1.99 3.73
CA TYR A 172 16.08 -1.71 2.32
C TYR A 172 15.26 -2.66 1.42
N ARG A 173 15.25 -3.97 1.72
CA ARG A 173 14.41 -4.96 1.01
C ARG A 173 12.92 -4.64 1.15
N LEU A 174 12.47 -4.30 2.36
CA LEU A 174 11.08 -3.89 2.61
C LEU A 174 10.73 -2.60 1.86
N SER A 175 11.62 -1.61 1.83
CA SER A 175 11.43 -0.36 1.08
C SER A 175 11.26 -0.62 -0.43
N ARG A 176 12.01 -1.58 -0.99
CA ARG A 176 11.85 -1.98 -2.41
C ARG A 176 10.46 -2.56 -2.70
N ALA A 177 9.92 -3.38 -1.80
CA ALA A 177 8.55 -3.89 -1.95
C ALA A 177 7.50 -2.78 -1.77
N ARG A 178 7.69 -1.89 -0.78
CA ARG A 178 6.80 -0.76 -0.54
C ARG A 178 6.75 0.26 -1.67
N ARG A 179 7.85 0.44 -2.39
CA ARG A 179 7.93 1.39 -3.51
C ARG A 179 6.82 1.19 -4.54
N TYR A 180 6.27 -0.01 -4.68
CA TYR A 180 5.14 -0.28 -5.58
C TYR A 180 3.89 0.52 -5.24
N VAL A 181 3.48 0.61 -3.96
CA VAL A 181 2.30 1.40 -3.58
C VAL A 181 2.56 2.91 -3.73
N GLU A 182 3.76 3.37 -3.38
CA GLU A 182 4.18 4.77 -3.55
C GLU A 182 4.17 5.19 -5.02
N TYR A 183 4.72 4.34 -5.90
CA TYR A 183 4.71 4.56 -7.34
C TYR A 183 3.32 4.50 -7.93
N THR A 184 2.47 3.57 -7.50
CA THR A 184 1.08 3.52 -7.93
C THR A 184 0.34 4.81 -7.59
N PHE A 185 0.55 5.39 -6.41
CA PHE A 185 0.01 6.70 -6.06
C PHE A 185 0.56 7.85 -6.92
N GLY A 186 1.85 7.78 -7.28
CA GLY A 186 2.49 8.72 -8.22
C GLY A 186 1.86 8.64 -9.61
N ILE A 187 1.79 7.43 -10.18
CA ILE A 187 1.18 7.13 -11.49
C ILE A 187 -0.27 7.63 -11.52
N LEU A 188 -1.06 7.29 -10.50
CA LEU A 188 -2.45 7.73 -10.37
C LEU A 188 -2.55 9.27 -10.42
N SER A 189 -1.71 9.97 -9.66
CA SER A 189 -1.74 11.44 -9.58
C SER A 189 -1.33 12.09 -10.90
N ASN A 190 -0.27 11.56 -11.53
CA ASN A 190 0.28 12.11 -12.78
C ASN A 190 -0.66 11.87 -13.97
N LYS A 191 -1.34 10.72 -13.99
CA LYS A 191 -2.36 10.43 -15.00
C LYS A 191 -3.61 11.29 -14.78
N TRP A 192 -4.12 11.32 -13.55
CA TRP A 192 -5.29 12.09 -13.17
C TRP A 192 -4.87 13.41 -12.54
N ARG A 193 -4.38 14.35 -13.38
CA ARG A 193 -3.79 15.63 -12.94
C ARG A 193 -4.67 16.46 -12.00
N ILE A 194 -5.98 16.20 -11.98
CA ILE A 194 -6.92 16.78 -11.01
C ILE A 194 -6.51 16.51 -9.55
N LEU A 195 -5.78 15.42 -9.27
CA LEU A 195 -5.34 15.02 -7.93
C LEU A 195 -4.10 15.80 -7.44
N HIS A 196 -3.45 16.60 -8.29
CA HIS A 196 -2.33 17.47 -7.86
C HIS A 196 -2.79 18.73 -7.14
N ARG A 197 -4.03 19.14 -7.34
CA ARG A 197 -4.63 20.33 -6.72
C ARG A 197 -5.76 19.93 -5.76
N PRO A 198 -6.11 20.79 -4.80
CA PRO A 198 -7.32 20.58 -4.01
C PRO A 198 -8.53 20.41 -4.94
N LEU A 199 -9.29 19.33 -4.74
CA LEU A 199 -10.55 19.13 -5.45
C LEU A 199 -11.57 20.13 -4.93
N ASP A 200 -12.05 20.99 -5.83
CA ASP A 200 -13.05 22.02 -5.54
C ASP A 200 -14.47 21.51 -5.77
N VAL A 201 -14.83 20.46 -5.02
CA VAL A 201 -16.16 19.85 -4.99
C VAL A 201 -16.45 19.40 -3.55
N CYS A 202 -17.71 19.08 -3.24
CA CYS A 202 -18.02 18.51 -1.93
C CYS A 202 -17.30 17.15 -1.73
N ALA A 203 -17.06 16.79 -0.47
CA ALA A 203 -16.28 15.60 -0.12
C ALA A 203 -16.87 14.32 -0.73
N GLU A 204 -18.19 14.21 -0.81
CA GLU A 204 -18.87 13.05 -1.40
C GLU A 204 -18.56 12.91 -2.89
N THR A 205 -18.60 14.01 -3.65
CA THR A 205 -18.24 14.00 -5.08
C THR A 205 -16.75 13.72 -5.26
N ALA A 206 -15.89 14.27 -4.40
CA ALA A 206 -14.45 14.02 -4.44
C ALA A 206 -14.13 12.53 -4.21
N ILE A 207 -14.82 11.88 -3.27
CA ILE A 207 -14.68 10.44 -3.01
C ILE A 207 -15.07 9.61 -4.25
N GLU A 208 -16.20 9.93 -4.89
CA GLU A 208 -16.63 9.21 -6.10
C GLU A 208 -15.65 9.40 -7.27
N VAL A 209 -15.10 10.61 -7.43
CA VAL A 209 -14.05 10.87 -8.43
C VAL A 209 -12.82 10.00 -8.17
N VAL A 210 -12.35 9.91 -6.92
CA VAL A 210 -11.16 9.09 -6.58
C VAL A 210 -11.44 7.60 -6.77
N LYS A 211 -12.64 7.12 -6.43
CA LYS A 211 -13.08 5.75 -6.74
C LYS A 211 -12.99 5.47 -8.25
N ALA A 212 -13.55 6.34 -9.08
CA ALA A 212 -13.47 6.18 -10.52
C ALA A 212 -12.01 6.18 -11.01
N CYS A 213 -11.15 7.06 -10.50
CA CYS A 213 -9.73 7.08 -10.85
C CYS A 213 -8.99 5.78 -10.50
N THR A 214 -9.23 5.18 -9.33
CA THR A 214 -8.53 3.95 -8.90
C THR A 214 -8.96 2.73 -9.72
N VAL A 215 -10.25 2.59 -10.02
CA VAL A 215 -10.71 1.48 -10.86
C VAL A 215 -10.28 1.63 -12.32
N LEU A 216 -10.30 2.86 -12.85
CA LEU A 216 -9.83 3.13 -14.22
C LEU A 216 -8.32 2.93 -14.34
N HIS A 217 -7.54 3.21 -13.31
CA HIS A 217 -6.10 2.89 -13.26
C HIS A 217 -5.86 1.39 -13.50
N ASN A 218 -6.57 0.52 -12.77
CA ASN A 218 -6.45 -0.92 -12.98
C ASN A 218 -6.99 -1.38 -14.36
N PHE A 219 -8.08 -0.77 -14.83
CA PHE A 219 -8.60 -1.02 -16.18
C PHE A 219 -7.54 -0.75 -17.25
N LEU A 220 -6.87 0.40 -17.17
CA LEU A 220 -5.84 0.79 -18.12
C LEU A 220 -4.60 -0.11 -18.02
N ILE A 221 -4.15 -0.50 -16.82
CA ILE A 221 -3.05 -1.48 -16.67
C ILE A 221 -3.39 -2.80 -17.40
N LYS A 222 -4.64 -3.27 -17.29
CA LYS A 222 -5.06 -4.54 -17.91
C LYS A 222 -5.23 -4.45 -19.43
N LYS A 223 -5.55 -3.26 -19.97
CA LYS A 223 -5.89 -3.09 -21.40
C LYS A 223 -4.77 -2.46 -22.24
N ASP A 224 -3.94 -1.61 -21.64
CA ASP A 224 -2.95 -0.81 -22.35
C ASP A 224 -1.53 -1.24 -21.96
N ALA A 225 -0.83 -1.91 -22.89
CA ALA A 225 0.56 -2.34 -22.67
C ALA A 225 1.52 -1.17 -22.35
N ILE A 226 1.20 0.05 -22.79
CA ILE A 226 2.06 1.25 -22.69
C ILE A 226 1.62 2.19 -21.54
N TYR A 227 0.68 1.77 -20.69
CA TYR A 227 0.13 2.64 -19.65
C TYR A 227 1.19 3.16 -18.66
N LEU A 228 2.09 2.25 -18.24
CA LEU A 228 3.14 2.54 -17.27
C LEU A 228 4.32 3.30 -17.91
N GLU A 229 4.66 3.00 -19.17
CA GLU A 229 5.80 3.61 -19.87
C GLU A 229 5.59 5.10 -20.16
N ASN A 230 4.35 5.52 -20.42
CA ASN A 230 4.01 6.91 -20.72
C ASN A 230 3.70 7.77 -19.50
N THR A 231 3.71 7.21 -18.29
CA THR A 231 3.41 7.98 -17.07
C THR A 231 4.71 8.32 -16.36
N PRO A 232 5.14 9.60 -16.32
CA PRO A 232 6.36 9.97 -15.62
C PRO A 232 6.24 9.56 -14.15
N THR A 233 7.18 8.77 -13.64
CA THR A 233 7.24 8.40 -12.23
C THR A 233 7.91 9.53 -11.45
N VAL A 234 7.20 10.10 -10.48
CA VAL A 234 7.84 10.99 -9.51
C VAL A 234 8.46 10.10 -8.44
N MET A 235 9.77 10.24 -8.19
CA MET A 235 10.42 9.54 -7.10
C MET A 235 9.73 9.88 -5.76
N PRO A 236 9.55 8.91 -4.85
CA PRO A 236 8.87 9.16 -3.60
C PRO A 236 9.76 10.07 -2.73
N LEU A 237 9.11 10.85 -1.87
CA LEU A 237 9.77 11.71 -0.90
C LEU A 237 10.70 10.89 0.00
N VAL A 238 11.89 11.46 0.27
CA VAL A 238 12.82 11.02 1.32
C VAL A 238 12.05 10.91 2.64
N ASN A 239 12.26 9.79 3.35
CA ASN A 239 11.64 9.44 4.63
C ASN A 239 11.49 10.65 5.56
N MET A 240 10.27 10.91 6.04
CA MET A 240 10.05 11.79 7.19
C MET A 240 10.56 11.12 8.48
N PRO A 241 11.01 11.91 9.48
CA PRO A 241 11.51 11.35 10.72
C PRO A 241 10.43 10.58 11.48
N ALA A 242 10.83 9.44 12.02
CA ALA A 242 10.02 8.45 12.71
C ALA A 242 9.27 9.02 13.93
N THR A 243 7.98 8.68 14.05
CA THR A 243 7.24 8.78 15.30
C THR A 243 7.32 7.43 16.01
N GLN A 244 7.88 7.41 17.23
CA GLN A 244 8.06 6.18 18.01
C GLN A 244 6.71 5.54 18.37
N LEU A 245 6.30 4.51 17.64
CA LEU A 245 5.18 3.65 18.02
C LEU A 245 5.70 2.43 18.78
N ARG A 246 5.34 2.36 20.07
CA ARG A 246 5.64 1.24 20.98
C ARG A 246 5.33 -0.10 20.31
N SER A 247 6.30 -1.01 20.34
CA SER A 247 6.16 -2.40 19.90
C SER A 247 5.26 -3.16 20.86
N ASN A 248 4.14 -3.69 20.38
CA ASN A 248 3.45 -4.77 21.10
C ASN A 248 4.21 -6.08 20.87
N GLU A 249 4.42 -6.84 21.94
CA GLU A 249 5.04 -8.16 21.99
C GLU A 249 4.10 -9.20 21.35
N GLY A 250 4.09 -9.26 20.03
CA GLY A 250 3.41 -10.31 19.25
C GLY A 250 4.37 -10.99 18.27
N GLY A 251 3.98 -12.16 17.75
CA GLY A 251 4.79 -13.00 16.85
C GLY A 251 5.32 -12.31 15.58
N GLY A 252 4.83 -11.11 15.23
CA GLY A 252 5.36 -10.33 14.12
C GLY A 252 6.84 -9.93 14.24
N ASN A 253 7.38 -9.78 15.46
CA ASN A 253 8.83 -9.57 15.63
C ASN A 253 9.65 -10.80 15.25
N ALA A 254 9.15 -12.00 15.56
CA ALA A 254 9.79 -13.25 15.17
C ALA A 254 9.78 -13.40 13.65
N VAL A 255 8.63 -13.19 13.00
CA VAL A 255 8.52 -13.22 11.53
C VAL A 255 9.48 -12.23 10.89
N ARG A 256 9.52 -10.98 11.37
CA ARG A 256 10.44 -9.97 10.85
C ARG A 256 11.91 -10.37 10.99
N LEU A 257 12.28 -10.99 12.12
CA LEU A 257 13.62 -11.51 12.34
C LEU A 257 13.95 -12.64 11.37
N GLN A 258 13.04 -13.60 11.16
CA GLN A 258 13.21 -14.68 10.19
C GLN A 258 13.47 -14.17 8.77
N PHE A 259 12.70 -13.17 8.31
CA PHE A 259 12.97 -12.50 7.02
C PHE A 259 14.34 -11.80 7.00
N SER A 260 14.72 -11.18 8.11
CA SER A 260 16.02 -10.50 8.23
C SER A 260 17.18 -11.48 8.15
N ASP A 261 17.06 -12.64 8.81
CA ASP A 261 18.05 -13.71 8.77
C ASP A 261 18.13 -14.34 7.37
N TYR A 262 16.98 -14.55 6.72
CA TYR A 262 16.94 -14.99 5.32
C TYR A 262 17.69 -14.03 4.39
N PHE A 263 17.47 -12.71 4.47
CA PHE A 263 18.11 -11.76 3.56
C PHE A 263 19.63 -11.65 3.73
N VAL A 264 20.19 -12.07 4.86
CA VAL A 264 21.64 -12.11 5.08
C VAL A 264 22.24 -13.51 4.90
N SER A 265 21.41 -14.53 4.66
CA SER A 265 21.86 -15.89 4.38
C SER A 265 22.48 -16.04 2.99
N GLU A 266 23.24 -17.11 2.77
CA GLU A 266 23.82 -17.44 1.46
C GLU A 266 22.76 -17.54 0.35
N ILE A 267 21.56 -18.03 0.69
CA ILE A 267 20.45 -18.22 -0.25
C ILE A 267 19.70 -16.91 -0.53
N GLY A 268 19.39 -16.12 0.49
CA GLY A 268 18.54 -14.94 0.36
C GLY A 268 19.28 -13.64 0.05
N SER A 269 20.60 -13.62 0.23
CA SER A 269 21.45 -12.47 -0.07
C SER A 269 21.49 -12.15 -1.56
N VAL A 270 21.61 -10.87 -1.89
CA VAL A 270 21.78 -10.41 -3.28
C VAL A 270 22.97 -9.44 -3.39
N PRO A 271 23.66 -9.36 -4.55
CA PRO A 271 24.92 -8.63 -4.66
C PRO A 271 24.83 -7.13 -4.32
N TRP A 272 23.68 -6.50 -4.59
CA TRP A 272 23.49 -5.06 -4.43
C TRP A 272 23.00 -4.63 -3.04
N GLN A 273 22.66 -5.56 -2.13
CA GLN A 273 22.01 -5.19 -0.86
C GLN A 273 22.92 -4.44 0.12
N ASN A 274 24.23 -4.59 -0.02
CA ASN A 274 25.23 -3.92 0.82
C ASN A 274 25.67 -2.56 0.25
N ILE A 275 25.44 -2.29 -1.04
CA ILE A 275 25.91 -1.06 -1.70
C ILE A 275 25.12 0.16 -1.20
N THR A 276 23.82 0.00 -0.92
CA THR A 276 22.91 1.09 -0.54
C THR A 276 22.60 1.18 0.96
N ALA A 277 22.87 0.12 1.73
CA ALA A 277 22.68 0.12 3.20
C ALA A 277 23.63 1.08 3.94
N HIS A 278 24.69 1.54 3.28
CA HIS A 278 25.64 2.52 3.81
C HIS A 278 25.26 3.99 3.52
N VAL A 279 24.17 4.24 2.76
CA VAL A 279 23.76 5.60 2.33
C VAL A 279 22.49 6.10 3.05
N SER A 280 21.94 5.30 3.97
CA SER A 280 20.75 5.62 4.78
C SER A 280 21.07 5.76 6.26
#